data_AF-A0A523IZM1-F1
#
_entry.id   AF-A0A523IZM1-F1
#
_cell.length_a   1.000
_cell.length_b   1.000
_cell.length_c   1.000
_cell.angle_alpha   90.00
_cell.angle_beta   90.00
_cell.angle_gamma   90.00
#
_symmetry.space_group_name_H-M   'P 1'
#
loop_
_entity.id
_entity.type
_entity.pdbx_description
1 polymer ?
#
loop_
_entity_poly.entity_id
_entity_poly.type
_entity_poly.pdbx_seq_one_letter_code
_entity_poly.pdbx_strand_id
1 'polypeptide(L)'
;MKRLSVFFISILVSYVFMAMPVYAQDFNFPFNDTMTTDFGPAFADIIIHKENFLPCKGGPIALCYYSGPEPETCVVVPGGGFANCKCFVIPYGVYFVDIHAILNLDIYNDTVAQCGKDGSSCQMPNSAPVCETINNGTFIPGADMISTFSLECIPTEGIGCTDCTQQQPPILYAGCMTAPCNRTEEDGIVNCFCPTFAGPFQIGLNDQSCNLGSDNLGSDMVWSAAFNTQSTTDDDTCTSPILPPGVCIPDAPESNGGCPLLTKNEIPPPPSNIDCGKVCREYEDSQDVSGIEIGFTCDATLCTSACNDRDLVDIACSGLQVLGVTEIIKLEVEVGCSCCASQICGCDANFKTEQAVFDLNKRQRNRGITPQCDINDTLCGENSNNGGSSTCALAPSGAQKSFPSYILVLGLIALRRFRRK
;
A
#
# COMPACT_ATOMS: atom_id res chain seq x y z
N MET A 1 -7.98 -73.60 25.25
CA MET A 1 -8.42 -73.03 23.96
C MET A 1 -9.60 -72.11 24.20
N LYS A 2 -9.55 -70.91 23.61
CA LYS A 2 -10.62 -69.90 23.44
C LYS A 2 -11.26 -69.30 24.70
N ARG A 3 -10.76 -68.12 25.09
CA ARG A 3 -11.51 -66.87 25.40
C ARG A 3 -10.63 -65.93 26.23
N LEU A 4 -9.70 -65.27 25.54
CA LEU A 4 -8.99 -64.08 26.00
C LEU A 4 -8.92 -63.18 24.77
N SER A 5 -9.37 -61.92 24.87
CA SER A 5 -9.35 -60.83 23.86
C SER A 5 -10.72 -60.28 23.48
N VAL A 6 -11.46 -59.61 24.39
CA VAL A 6 -12.48 -58.59 24.01
C VAL A 6 -12.76 -57.54 25.12
N PHE A 7 -11.77 -57.09 25.92
CA PHE A 7 -12.10 -56.09 26.97
C PHE A 7 -11.12 -54.92 27.16
N PHE A 8 -10.14 -54.73 26.27
CA PHE A 8 -9.21 -53.58 26.34
C PHE A 8 -9.20 -52.65 25.12
N ILE A 9 -10.08 -52.85 24.13
CA ILE A 9 -10.19 -51.99 22.92
C ILE A 9 -11.48 -51.13 22.95
N SER A 10 -12.01 -50.82 24.13
CA SER A 10 -13.23 -49.99 24.24
C SER A 10 -13.09 -48.77 25.15
N ILE A 11 -11.90 -48.51 25.70
CA ILE A 11 -11.65 -47.35 26.58
C ILE A 11 -10.64 -46.34 25.96
N LEU A 12 -10.06 -46.66 24.79
CA LEU A 12 -9.17 -45.74 24.05
C LEU A 12 -9.80 -45.09 22.81
N VAL A 13 -11.08 -45.37 22.52
CA VAL A 13 -11.83 -44.73 21.41
C VAL A 13 -12.80 -43.65 21.91
N SER A 14 -12.93 -43.47 23.23
CA SER A 14 -13.85 -42.48 23.83
C SER A 14 -13.18 -41.20 24.34
N TYR A 15 -11.87 -41.03 24.13
CA TYR A 15 -11.11 -39.84 24.59
C TYR A 15 -10.48 -38.99 23.47
N VAL A 16 -10.77 -39.29 22.20
CA VAL A 16 -10.27 -38.49 21.04
C VAL A 16 -11.34 -37.56 20.44
N PHE A 17 -12.55 -37.52 21.02
CA PHE A 17 -13.69 -36.75 20.45
C PHE A 17 -14.12 -35.51 21.25
N MET A 18 -13.27 -34.95 22.11
CA MET A 18 -13.57 -33.68 22.79
C MET A 18 -12.35 -32.76 22.83
N ALA A 19 -12.04 -32.15 21.68
CA ALA A 19 -11.48 -30.80 21.56
C ALA A 19 -11.17 -30.53 20.08
N MET A 20 -12.20 -30.58 19.21
CA MET A 20 -12.15 -29.71 18.04
C MET A 20 -12.66 -28.36 18.50
N PRO A 21 -11.90 -27.28 18.38
CA PRO A 21 -12.43 -25.98 18.68
C PRO A 21 -13.50 -25.71 17.62
N VAL A 22 -14.74 -25.63 18.08
CA VAL A 22 -15.84 -25.03 17.33
C VAL A 22 -15.52 -23.54 17.24
N TYR A 23 -14.62 -23.17 16.31
CA TYR A 23 -14.54 -21.82 15.76
C TYR A 23 -15.32 -21.81 14.45
N ALA A 24 -16.59 -22.16 14.52
CA ALA A 24 -17.59 -21.52 13.66
C ALA A 24 -18.06 -20.31 14.47
N GLN A 25 -17.25 -19.25 14.51
CA GLN A 25 -17.81 -17.94 14.82
C GLN A 25 -18.77 -17.67 13.66
N ASP A 26 -20.04 -17.41 13.97
CA ASP A 26 -20.97 -16.88 12.98
C ASP A 26 -20.33 -15.61 12.40
N PHE A 27 -19.84 -15.71 11.16
CA PHE A 27 -19.26 -14.60 10.42
C PHE A 27 -20.40 -13.66 10.04
N ASN A 28 -20.71 -12.72 10.93
CA ASN A 28 -21.68 -11.68 10.64
C ASN A 28 -20.97 -10.50 9.98
N PHE A 29 -20.82 -10.54 8.65
CA PHE A 29 -20.47 -9.37 7.87
C PHE A 29 -21.77 -8.60 7.55
N PRO A 30 -21.99 -7.40 8.13
CA PRO A 30 -23.21 -6.65 7.89
C PRO A 30 -23.10 -5.94 6.54
N PHE A 31 -23.49 -6.62 5.47
CA PHE A 31 -23.45 -6.05 4.11
C PHE A 31 -24.35 -4.81 4.02
N ASN A 32 -23.82 -3.73 3.45
CA ASN A 32 -24.51 -2.48 3.24
C ASN A 32 -25.32 -2.51 1.94
N ASP A 33 -26.55 -2.99 2.02
CA ASP A 33 -27.55 -2.91 0.94
C ASP A 33 -28.41 -1.63 1.00
N THR A 34 -28.07 -0.69 1.88
CA THR A 34 -28.84 0.55 2.05
C THR A 34 -28.58 1.52 0.91
N MET A 35 -29.59 2.35 0.61
CA MET A 35 -29.46 3.46 -0.34
C MET A 35 -28.57 4.55 0.28
N THR A 36 -27.27 4.48 0.00
CA THR A 36 -26.27 5.46 0.47
C THR A 36 -26.39 6.79 -0.27
N THR A 37 -27.06 6.80 -1.42
CA THR A 37 -27.42 7.98 -2.22
C THR A 37 -28.84 7.83 -2.79
N ASP A 38 -29.35 8.88 -3.44
CA ASP A 38 -30.63 8.83 -4.17
C ASP A 38 -30.56 7.97 -5.45
N PHE A 39 -29.36 7.58 -5.89
CA PHE A 39 -29.14 6.87 -7.15
C PHE A 39 -28.93 5.37 -6.98
N GLY A 40 -28.65 4.88 -5.77
CA GLY A 40 -28.43 3.46 -5.55
C GLY A 40 -27.77 3.12 -4.21
N PRO A 41 -27.54 1.82 -3.98
CA PRO A 41 -26.91 1.30 -2.77
C PRO A 41 -25.38 1.40 -2.83
N ALA A 42 -24.71 0.98 -1.76
CA ALA A 42 -23.25 1.10 -1.65
C ALA A 42 -22.48 0.43 -2.79
N PHE A 43 -22.90 -0.77 -3.19
CA PHE A 43 -22.26 -1.52 -4.27
C PHE A 43 -22.55 -0.99 -5.69
N ALA A 44 -23.22 0.15 -5.82
CA ALA A 44 -23.34 0.86 -7.09
C ALA A 44 -22.20 1.87 -7.32
N ASP A 45 -21.27 2.05 -6.36
CA ASP A 45 -20.10 2.93 -6.46
C ASP A 45 -20.47 4.33 -7.00
N ILE A 46 -21.27 5.07 -6.22
CA ILE A 46 -21.89 6.32 -6.70
C ILE A 46 -21.12 7.54 -6.21
N ILE A 47 -20.55 8.26 -7.16
CA ILE A 47 -19.78 9.47 -6.91
C ILE A 47 -20.66 10.68 -7.21
N ILE A 48 -20.91 11.50 -6.18
CA ILE A 48 -21.66 12.75 -6.29
C ILE A 48 -20.72 13.94 -6.35
N HIS A 49 -19.72 13.99 -5.47
CA HIS A 49 -18.77 15.08 -5.33
C HIS A 49 -17.37 14.53 -5.05
N LYS A 50 -16.32 15.32 -5.31
CA LYS A 50 -14.94 14.90 -5.03
C LYS A 50 -14.70 14.69 -3.53
N GLU A 51 -15.45 15.39 -2.67
CA GLU A 51 -15.39 15.27 -1.22
C GLU A 51 -15.86 13.90 -0.72
N ASN A 52 -16.56 13.12 -1.55
CA ASN A 52 -16.94 11.73 -1.23
C ASN A 52 -15.74 10.81 -1.08
N PHE A 53 -14.61 11.13 -1.74
CA PHE A 53 -13.38 10.37 -1.60
C PHE A 53 -12.69 10.70 -0.27
N LEU A 54 -12.67 9.73 0.62
CA LEU A 54 -11.98 9.76 1.89
C LEU A 54 -10.52 9.34 1.67
N PRO A 55 -9.53 10.23 1.89
CA PRO A 55 -8.13 9.88 1.74
C PRO A 55 -7.69 8.98 2.89
N CYS A 56 -7.02 7.89 2.54
CA CYS A 56 -6.39 6.95 3.45
C CYS A 56 -4.92 6.77 3.05
N LYS A 57 -4.09 6.31 3.99
CA LYS A 57 -2.69 5.93 3.75
C LYS A 57 -2.38 4.64 4.50
N GLY A 58 -1.83 3.66 3.81
CA GLY A 58 -1.51 2.34 4.35
C GLY A 58 -1.57 1.28 3.25
N GLY A 59 -1.81 0.03 3.65
CA GLY A 59 -1.92 -1.09 2.73
C GLY A 59 -1.75 -2.44 3.43
N PRO A 60 -1.81 -3.54 2.67
CA PRO A 60 -2.03 -3.59 1.21
C PRO A 60 -3.50 -3.33 0.83
N ILE A 61 -3.73 -2.80 -0.38
CA ILE A 61 -5.06 -2.66 -0.99
C ILE A 61 -5.09 -3.31 -2.38
N ALA A 62 -6.29 -3.62 -2.87
CA ALA A 62 -6.49 -4.01 -4.25
C ALA A 62 -6.97 -2.81 -5.09
N LEU A 63 -6.50 -2.69 -6.32
CA LEU A 63 -6.94 -1.66 -7.26
C LEU A 63 -7.68 -2.33 -8.43
N CYS A 64 -9.00 -2.46 -8.27
CA CYS A 64 -9.88 -3.03 -9.29
C CYS A 64 -10.34 -2.03 -10.34
N TYR A 65 -9.89 -0.77 -10.26
CA TYR A 65 -10.27 0.30 -11.19
C TYR A 65 -10.06 -0.06 -12.66
N TYR A 66 -9.04 -0.89 -12.94
CA TYR A 66 -8.67 -1.32 -14.29
C TYR A 66 -9.29 -2.65 -14.70
N SER A 67 -10.11 -3.28 -13.83
CA SER A 67 -10.67 -4.60 -14.12
C SER A 67 -11.82 -4.54 -15.14
N GLY A 68 -11.79 -5.44 -16.11
CA GLY A 68 -12.82 -5.55 -17.14
C GLY A 68 -12.47 -6.61 -18.19
N PRO A 69 -12.02 -6.20 -19.39
CA PRO A 69 -11.41 -7.11 -20.36
C PRO A 69 -10.01 -7.56 -19.90
N GLU A 70 -9.40 -8.47 -20.65
CA GLU A 70 -7.99 -8.85 -20.47
C GLU A 70 -7.07 -7.61 -20.48
N PRO A 71 -6.01 -7.58 -19.65
CA PRO A 71 -5.51 -8.68 -18.80
C PRO A 71 -6.24 -8.86 -17.46
N GLU A 72 -6.71 -7.77 -16.86
CA GLU A 72 -7.35 -7.75 -15.55
C GLU A 72 -8.85 -8.09 -15.66
N THR A 73 -9.15 -9.33 -15.99
CA THR A 73 -10.53 -9.75 -16.27
C THR A 73 -11.49 -9.58 -15.09
N CYS A 74 -12.75 -9.25 -15.38
CA CYS A 74 -13.84 -9.16 -14.40
C CYS A 74 -15.08 -9.89 -14.93
N VAL A 75 -15.32 -11.06 -14.37
CA VAL A 75 -16.25 -12.07 -14.92
C VAL A 75 -17.38 -12.33 -13.95
N VAL A 76 -18.61 -12.22 -14.43
CA VAL A 76 -19.82 -12.44 -13.63
C VAL A 76 -19.92 -13.90 -13.19
N VAL A 77 -20.15 -14.08 -11.89
CA VAL A 77 -20.30 -15.38 -11.24
C VAL A 77 -21.69 -15.95 -11.57
N PRO A 78 -21.86 -17.29 -11.68
CA PRO A 78 -23.18 -17.89 -11.85
C PRO A 78 -24.19 -17.37 -10.82
N GLY A 79 -25.30 -16.79 -11.31
CA GLY A 79 -26.32 -16.14 -10.47
C GLY A 79 -26.34 -14.61 -10.60
N GLY A 80 -25.31 -14.00 -11.19
CA GLY A 80 -25.36 -12.62 -11.68
C GLY A 80 -25.19 -11.53 -10.64
N GLY A 81 -25.20 -11.84 -9.33
CA GLY A 81 -25.10 -10.84 -8.25
C GLY A 81 -23.69 -10.41 -7.86
N PHE A 82 -22.66 -11.10 -8.38
CA PHE A 82 -21.26 -10.81 -8.11
C PHE A 82 -20.41 -11.09 -9.35
N ALA A 83 -19.22 -10.49 -9.40
CA ALA A 83 -18.18 -10.74 -10.37
C ALA A 83 -16.84 -11.05 -9.67
N ASN A 84 -16.07 -11.95 -10.25
CA ASN A 84 -14.67 -12.20 -9.88
C ASN A 84 -13.78 -11.31 -10.73
N CYS A 85 -13.11 -10.36 -10.10
CA CYS A 85 -12.32 -9.36 -10.80
C CYS A 85 -10.86 -9.47 -10.39
N LYS A 86 -9.98 -9.64 -11.38
CA LYS A 86 -8.54 -9.57 -11.21
C LYS A 86 -8.15 -8.12 -10.98
N CYS A 87 -7.46 -7.86 -9.89
CA CYS A 87 -7.12 -6.52 -9.48
C CYS A 87 -5.65 -6.45 -9.08
N PHE A 88 -5.08 -5.28 -9.25
CA PHE A 88 -3.70 -5.01 -8.90
C PHE A 88 -3.50 -4.96 -7.39
N VAL A 89 -2.41 -5.54 -6.89
CA VAL A 89 -1.96 -5.35 -5.51
C VAL A 89 -1.20 -4.04 -5.40
N ILE A 90 -1.67 -3.14 -4.56
CA ILE A 90 -0.90 -1.99 -4.10
C ILE A 90 -0.41 -2.29 -2.68
N PRO A 91 0.90 -2.52 -2.47
CA PRO A 91 1.42 -3.01 -1.19
C PRO A 91 1.31 -1.97 -0.07
N TYR A 92 1.49 -0.69 -0.39
CA TYR A 92 1.42 0.43 0.53
C TYR A 92 1.33 1.74 -0.26
N GLY A 93 0.57 2.72 0.24
CA GLY A 93 0.51 4.05 -0.37
C GLY A 93 -0.72 4.82 0.06
N VAL A 94 -1.03 5.90 -0.65
CA VAL A 94 -2.31 6.60 -0.51
C VAL A 94 -3.35 5.98 -1.41
N TYR A 95 -4.52 5.79 -0.83
CA TYR A 95 -5.70 5.29 -1.51
C TYR A 95 -6.93 6.06 -1.05
N PHE A 96 -8.01 5.92 -1.78
CA PHE A 96 -9.24 6.66 -1.59
C PHE A 96 -10.40 5.68 -1.49
N VAL A 97 -11.27 5.94 -0.52
CA VAL A 97 -12.52 5.21 -0.34
C VAL A 97 -13.67 6.18 -0.59
N ASP A 98 -14.54 5.86 -1.53
CA ASP A 98 -15.81 6.60 -1.65
C ASP A 98 -16.71 6.27 -0.46
N ILE A 99 -17.09 7.28 0.33
CA ILE A 99 -17.98 7.14 1.48
C ILE A 99 -19.31 6.47 1.13
N HIS A 100 -19.81 6.69 -0.09
CA HIS A 100 -21.06 6.10 -0.54
C HIS A 100 -20.92 4.63 -0.90
N ALA A 101 -19.70 4.13 -1.09
CA ALA A 101 -19.41 2.78 -1.55
C ALA A 101 -18.80 1.87 -0.47
N ILE A 102 -19.01 2.20 0.82
CA ILE A 102 -18.57 1.38 1.95
C ILE A 102 -19.55 0.20 2.13
N LEU A 103 -19.10 -1.01 1.80
CA LEU A 103 -19.91 -2.23 1.82
C LEU A 103 -20.16 -2.81 3.22
N ASN A 104 -19.40 -2.38 4.24
CA ASN A 104 -19.65 -2.77 5.63
C ASN A 104 -20.57 -1.73 6.30
N LEU A 105 -21.80 -2.11 6.65
CA LEU A 105 -22.83 -1.20 7.16
C LEU A 105 -22.44 -0.53 8.48
N ASP A 106 -21.80 -1.26 9.39
CA ASP A 106 -21.39 -0.70 10.68
C ASP A 106 -20.30 0.37 10.48
N ILE A 107 -19.30 0.05 9.65
CA ILE A 107 -18.19 0.97 9.33
C ILE A 107 -18.69 2.17 8.53
N TYR A 108 -19.66 1.98 7.63
CA TYR A 108 -20.34 3.06 6.92
C TYR A 108 -21.02 4.02 7.90
N ASN A 109 -21.79 3.50 8.86
CA ASN A 109 -22.48 4.33 9.85
C ASN A 109 -21.51 5.12 10.74
N ASP A 110 -20.43 4.47 11.21
CA ASP A 110 -19.38 5.13 11.99
C ASP A 110 -18.69 6.23 11.18
N THR A 111 -18.38 5.94 9.91
CA THR A 111 -17.74 6.89 8.99
C THR A 111 -18.64 8.09 8.71
N VAL A 112 -19.94 7.89 8.43
CA VAL A 112 -20.91 8.98 8.25
C VAL A 112 -21.08 9.80 9.53
N ALA A 113 -21.10 9.16 10.70
CA ALA A 113 -21.23 9.86 11.97
C ALA A 113 -20.05 10.82 12.24
N GLN A 114 -18.83 10.44 11.83
CA GLN A 114 -17.62 11.24 12.02
C GLN A 114 -17.37 12.24 10.88
N CYS A 115 -17.53 11.81 9.64
CA CYS A 115 -17.11 12.53 8.45
C CYS A 115 -18.24 13.35 7.79
N GLY A 116 -19.47 13.18 8.26
CA GLY A 116 -20.67 13.67 7.58
C GLY A 116 -21.09 12.73 6.44
N LYS A 117 -22.31 12.92 5.92
CA LYS A 117 -22.87 12.06 4.87
C LYS A 117 -22.11 12.11 3.54
N ASP A 118 -21.41 13.20 3.29
CA ASP A 118 -20.68 13.47 2.04
C ASP A 118 -19.17 13.26 2.20
N GLY A 119 -18.67 12.99 3.40
CA GLY A 119 -17.24 12.82 3.69
C GLY A 119 -16.45 14.11 3.93
N SER A 120 -17.07 15.29 3.78
CA SER A 120 -16.40 16.59 3.79
C SER A 120 -15.65 16.93 5.09
N SER A 121 -15.96 16.28 6.21
CA SER A 121 -15.26 16.50 7.49
C SER A 121 -14.00 15.64 7.68
N CYS A 122 -13.72 14.69 6.77
CA CYS A 122 -12.57 13.78 6.83
C CYS A 122 -11.69 13.86 5.59
N GLN A 123 -11.18 15.05 5.27
CA GLN A 123 -10.36 15.30 4.08
C GLN A 123 -8.85 15.17 4.35
N MET A 124 -8.47 14.76 5.56
CA MET A 124 -7.09 14.45 5.92
C MET A 124 -6.84 12.94 5.85
N PRO A 125 -5.67 12.47 5.36
CA PRO A 125 -5.36 11.04 5.31
C PRO A 125 -5.60 10.34 6.66
N ASN A 126 -6.27 9.19 6.63
CA ASN A 126 -6.60 8.36 7.79
C ASN A 126 -7.48 9.04 8.85
N SER A 127 -8.14 10.16 8.53
CA SER A 127 -9.10 10.80 9.44
C SER A 127 -10.46 10.12 9.49
N ALA A 128 -10.77 9.24 8.53
CA ALA A 128 -12.02 8.48 8.48
C ALA A 128 -11.89 7.10 9.14
N PRO A 129 -12.91 6.63 9.90
CA PRO A 129 -12.92 5.30 10.52
C PRO A 129 -12.68 4.14 9.55
N VAL A 130 -13.20 4.23 8.32
CA VAL A 130 -13.00 3.20 7.29
C VAL A 130 -11.51 2.94 6.99
N CYS A 131 -10.67 3.99 6.97
CA CYS A 131 -9.24 3.86 6.72
C CYS A 131 -8.55 2.98 7.77
N GLU A 132 -8.88 3.17 9.06
CA GLU A 132 -8.31 2.40 10.16
C GLU A 132 -8.65 0.91 10.01
N THR A 133 -9.91 0.60 9.73
CA THR A 133 -10.36 -0.80 9.61
C THR A 133 -9.78 -1.52 8.39
N ILE A 134 -9.56 -0.81 7.26
CA ILE A 134 -8.89 -1.37 6.08
C ILE A 134 -7.41 -1.62 6.41
N ASN A 135 -6.71 -0.62 6.94
CA ASN A 135 -5.28 -0.73 7.27
C ASN A 135 -4.99 -1.81 8.32
N ASN A 136 -5.91 -2.01 9.28
CA ASN A 136 -5.76 -3.04 10.32
C ASN A 136 -6.22 -4.44 9.86
N GLY A 137 -6.74 -4.59 8.63
CA GLY A 137 -7.24 -5.86 8.12
C GLY A 137 -8.51 -6.37 8.83
N THR A 138 -9.29 -5.46 9.44
CA THR A 138 -10.51 -5.80 10.18
C THR A 138 -11.79 -5.40 9.47
N PHE A 139 -11.71 -4.80 8.27
CA PHE A 139 -12.87 -4.33 7.50
C PHE A 139 -13.83 -5.46 7.10
N ILE A 140 -13.31 -6.53 6.52
CA ILE A 140 -14.05 -7.76 6.19
C ILE A 140 -13.26 -8.97 6.73
N PRO A 141 -13.82 -9.75 7.67
CA PRO A 141 -13.16 -10.95 8.16
C PRO A 141 -12.87 -11.96 7.04
N GLY A 142 -11.62 -12.41 6.96
CA GLY A 142 -11.18 -13.43 6.02
C GLY A 142 -10.81 -12.92 4.63
N ALA A 143 -10.93 -11.61 4.35
CA ALA A 143 -10.32 -11.00 3.18
C ALA A 143 -8.82 -10.74 3.42
N ASP A 144 -7.99 -10.97 2.43
CA ASP A 144 -6.56 -10.63 2.50
C ASP A 144 -6.32 -9.13 2.28
N MET A 145 -7.18 -8.49 1.51
CA MET A 145 -7.16 -7.06 1.23
C MET A 145 -8.53 -6.55 0.77
N ILE A 146 -8.66 -5.24 0.74
CA ILE A 146 -9.89 -4.54 0.34
C ILE A 146 -9.63 -3.76 -0.94
N SER A 147 -10.55 -3.86 -1.89
CA SER A 147 -10.49 -3.06 -3.11
C SER A 147 -10.76 -1.59 -2.83
N THR A 148 -9.89 -0.70 -3.29
CA THR A 148 -10.01 0.76 -3.15
C THR A 148 -9.46 1.43 -4.42
N PHE A 149 -9.51 2.76 -4.47
CA PHE A 149 -8.92 3.52 -5.59
C PHE A 149 -7.56 4.11 -5.21
N SER A 150 -6.59 4.05 -6.13
CA SER A 150 -5.28 4.67 -5.99
C SER A 150 -4.89 5.34 -7.31
N LEU A 151 -4.18 6.46 -7.20
CA LEU A 151 -3.62 7.19 -8.35
C LEU A 151 -2.36 6.52 -8.91
N GLU A 152 -1.83 5.49 -8.24
CA GLU A 152 -0.49 4.94 -8.51
C GLU A 152 -0.28 4.46 -9.94
N CYS A 153 -1.33 3.91 -10.54
CA CYS A 153 -1.27 3.32 -11.88
C CYS A 153 -1.65 4.28 -13.01
N ILE A 154 -2.06 5.53 -12.71
CA ILE A 154 -2.45 6.50 -13.72
C ILE A 154 -1.33 6.79 -14.74
N PRO A 155 -0.05 6.95 -14.36
CA PRO A 155 1.00 7.26 -15.34
C PRO A 155 1.19 6.18 -16.42
N THR A 156 0.85 4.92 -16.13
CA THR A 156 1.05 3.79 -17.06
C THR A 156 -0.26 3.30 -17.68
N GLU A 157 -1.31 3.14 -16.87
CA GLU A 157 -2.61 2.59 -17.28
C GLU A 157 -3.58 3.69 -17.73
N GLY A 158 -3.31 4.94 -17.36
CA GLY A 158 -4.15 6.09 -17.67
C GLY A 158 -5.33 6.26 -16.71
N ILE A 159 -6.09 7.31 -16.99
CA ILE A 159 -7.39 7.63 -16.39
C ILE A 159 -8.29 8.20 -17.48
N GLY A 160 -9.59 8.01 -17.36
CA GLY A 160 -10.55 8.51 -18.33
C GLY A 160 -12.00 8.40 -17.88
N CYS A 161 -12.90 8.66 -18.81
CA CYS A 161 -14.33 8.64 -18.58
C CYS A 161 -15.07 8.22 -19.86
N THR A 162 -15.45 6.95 -19.96
CA THR A 162 -16.38 6.50 -21.01
C THR A 162 -17.79 6.44 -20.43
N ASP A 163 -18.70 7.25 -20.97
CA ASP A 163 -20.10 7.30 -20.54
C ASP A 163 -20.90 6.11 -21.07
N CYS A 164 -21.41 5.28 -20.14
CA CYS A 164 -22.27 4.12 -20.41
C CYS A 164 -23.68 4.28 -19.84
N THR A 165 -24.09 5.50 -19.48
CA THR A 165 -25.38 5.79 -18.84
C THR A 165 -26.59 5.59 -19.77
N GLN A 166 -26.40 5.67 -21.09
CA GLN A 166 -27.48 5.63 -22.08
C GLN A 166 -27.81 4.20 -22.58
N GLN A 167 -27.22 3.15 -22.00
CA GLN A 167 -27.43 1.78 -22.46
C GLN A 167 -28.85 1.29 -22.15
N GLN A 168 -29.49 0.65 -23.14
CA GLN A 168 -30.84 0.10 -23.03
C GLN A 168 -30.90 -1.31 -23.64
N PRO A 169 -31.22 -2.37 -22.85
CA PRO A 169 -31.46 -2.34 -21.40
C PRO A 169 -30.20 -1.97 -20.60
N PRO A 170 -30.32 -1.57 -19.30
CA PRO A 170 -29.17 -1.34 -18.44
C PRO A 170 -28.24 -2.55 -18.43
N ILE A 171 -26.94 -2.30 -18.56
CA ILE A 171 -25.89 -3.34 -18.55
C ILE A 171 -25.35 -3.47 -17.13
N LEU A 172 -24.94 -4.68 -16.76
CA LEU A 172 -24.29 -4.93 -15.48
C LEU A 172 -22.87 -4.35 -15.47
N TYR A 173 -22.49 -3.79 -14.34
CA TYR A 173 -21.09 -3.52 -13.98
C TYR A 173 -20.83 -4.04 -12.57
N ALA A 174 -19.56 -4.15 -12.20
CA ALA A 174 -19.12 -4.52 -10.86
C ALA A 174 -18.77 -3.25 -10.06
N GLY A 175 -19.43 -3.02 -8.92
CA GLY A 175 -19.04 -2.00 -7.95
C GLY A 175 -18.01 -2.60 -7.01
N CYS A 176 -16.72 -2.41 -7.34
CA CYS A 176 -15.63 -3.07 -6.63
C CYS A 176 -15.13 -2.28 -5.42
N MET A 177 -15.57 -1.05 -5.20
CA MET A 177 -15.09 -0.26 -4.05
C MET A 177 -15.46 -0.95 -2.73
N THR A 178 -14.46 -1.11 -1.88
CA THR A 178 -14.49 -1.86 -0.61
C THR A 178 -14.88 -3.34 -0.70
N ALA A 179 -14.81 -3.94 -1.90
CA ALA A 179 -15.01 -5.38 -2.08
C ALA A 179 -13.88 -6.22 -1.44
N PRO A 180 -14.18 -7.42 -0.92
CA PRO A 180 -13.19 -8.32 -0.37
C PRO A 180 -12.36 -8.98 -1.47
N CYS A 181 -11.06 -9.10 -1.23
CA CYS A 181 -10.11 -9.68 -2.16
C CYS A 181 -9.22 -10.71 -1.49
N ASN A 182 -8.86 -11.75 -2.25
CA ASN A 182 -7.96 -12.81 -1.81
C ASN A 182 -6.75 -12.89 -2.73
N ARG A 183 -5.59 -13.17 -2.16
CA ARG A 183 -4.35 -13.37 -2.91
C ARG A 183 -4.49 -14.54 -3.87
N THR A 184 -3.90 -14.39 -5.05
CA THR A 184 -3.80 -15.45 -6.04
C THR A 184 -2.37 -16.02 -6.06
N GLU A 185 -2.15 -17.04 -6.89
CA GLU A 185 -0.79 -17.53 -7.18
C GLU A 185 -0.03 -16.60 -8.15
N GLU A 186 -0.70 -15.63 -8.76
CA GLU A 186 -0.12 -14.66 -9.69
C GLU A 186 0.41 -13.45 -8.91
N ASP A 187 1.73 -13.23 -9.00
CA ASP A 187 2.40 -12.14 -8.28
C ASP A 187 1.83 -10.77 -8.67
N GLY A 188 1.49 -9.96 -7.67
CA GLY A 188 0.93 -8.62 -7.88
C GLY A 188 -0.54 -8.59 -8.32
N ILE A 189 -1.22 -9.75 -8.38
CA ILE A 189 -2.63 -9.87 -8.75
C ILE A 189 -3.43 -10.55 -7.64
N VAL A 190 -4.58 -9.99 -7.33
CA VAL A 190 -5.60 -10.60 -6.47
C VAL A 190 -6.90 -10.79 -7.19
N ASN A 191 -7.74 -11.67 -6.64
CA ASN A 191 -9.10 -11.84 -7.10
C ASN A 191 -10.07 -11.25 -6.07
N CYS A 192 -10.85 -10.28 -6.51
CA CYS A 192 -11.86 -9.59 -5.71
C CYS A 192 -13.26 -10.05 -6.06
N PHE A 193 -14.11 -10.20 -5.05
CA PHE A 193 -15.50 -10.60 -5.22
C PHE A 193 -16.41 -9.37 -5.15
N CYS A 194 -16.59 -8.73 -6.29
CA CYS A 194 -17.30 -7.45 -6.38
C CYS A 194 -18.80 -7.69 -6.60
N PRO A 195 -19.70 -7.07 -5.84
CA PRO A 195 -21.12 -7.12 -6.16
C PRO A 195 -21.40 -6.41 -7.49
N THR A 196 -22.43 -6.87 -8.20
CA THR A 196 -22.82 -6.29 -9.48
C THR A 196 -24.04 -5.38 -9.33
N PHE A 197 -24.13 -4.39 -10.20
CA PHE A 197 -25.28 -3.48 -10.29
C PHE A 197 -25.68 -3.27 -11.75
N ALA A 198 -26.98 -3.22 -12.01
CA ALA A 198 -27.54 -2.93 -13.32
C ALA A 198 -28.08 -1.49 -13.30
N GLY A 199 -27.34 -0.56 -13.88
CA GLY A 199 -27.66 0.86 -13.78
C GLY A 199 -26.79 1.74 -14.69
N PRO A 200 -26.94 3.06 -14.57
CA PRO A 200 -26.03 3.99 -15.23
C PRO A 200 -24.63 3.87 -14.64
N PHE A 201 -23.59 3.98 -15.45
CA PHE A 201 -22.19 3.97 -15.00
C PHE A 201 -21.28 4.65 -16.02
N GLN A 202 -20.05 4.93 -15.60
CA GLN A 202 -18.96 5.36 -16.44
C GLN A 202 -17.77 4.44 -16.20
N ILE A 203 -17.04 4.14 -17.28
CA ILE A 203 -15.79 3.40 -17.19
C ILE A 203 -14.67 4.41 -16.94
N GLY A 204 -13.77 4.10 -16.02
CA GLY A 204 -12.64 4.93 -15.62
C GLY A 204 -11.53 5.09 -16.67
N LEU A 205 -11.79 4.75 -17.92
CA LEU A 205 -10.87 4.79 -19.05
C LEU A 205 -11.57 5.42 -20.25
N ASN A 206 -10.83 6.08 -21.14
CA ASN A 206 -11.36 6.74 -22.33
C ASN A 206 -11.59 5.72 -23.47
N ASP A 207 -12.52 6.04 -24.38
CA ASP A 207 -12.76 5.32 -25.63
C ASP A 207 -13.03 3.81 -25.48
N GLN A 208 -13.65 3.41 -24.36
CA GLN A 208 -13.95 2.00 -24.08
C GLN A 208 -15.29 1.54 -24.68
N SER A 209 -15.45 0.22 -24.83
CA SER A 209 -16.75 -0.38 -25.15
C SER A 209 -17.54 -0.64 -23.88
N CYS A 210 -18.76 -0.08 -23.78
CA CYS A 210 -19.67 -0.32 -22.66
C CYS A 210 -20.13 -1.78 -22.54
N ASN A 211 -20.11 -2.54 -23.64
CA ASN A 211 -20.48 -3.95 -23.65
C ASN A 211 -19.25 -4.78 -24.03
N LEU A 212 -18.83 -5.64 -23.11
CA LEU A 212 -17.67 -6.51 -23.26
C LEU A 212 -18.01 -7.89 -23.87
N GLY A 213 -19.30 -8.25 -23.91
CA GLY A 213 -19.72 -9.59 -24.29
C GLY A 213 -19.27 -10.65 -23.27
N SER A 214 -19.16 -11.89 -23.73
CA SER A 214 -18.70 -13.01 -22.90
C SER A 214 -17.21 -13.29 -23.13
N ASP A 215 -16.54 -13.82 -22.12
CA ASP A 215 -15.14 -14.26 -22.19
C ASP A 215 -14.97 -15.49 -23.12
N ASN A 216 -13.73 -15.94 -23.29
CA ASN A 216 -13.40 -17.13 -24.09
C ASN A 216 -13.99 -18.44 -23.52
N LEU A 217 -14.52 -18.41 -22.30
CA LEU A 217 -15.16 -19.53 -21.60
C LEU A 217 -16.71 -19.43 -21.63
N GLY A 218 -17.26 -18.38 -22.24
CA GLY A 218 -18.70 -18.15 -22.37
C GLY A 218 -19.38 -17.52 -21.15
N SER A 219 -18.61 -16.93 -20.23
CA SER A 219 -19.10 -16.20 -19.06
C SER A 219 -19.16 -14.69 -19.34
N ASP A 220 -20.19 -14.00 -18.86
CA ASP A 220 -20.36 -12.57 -19.16
C ASP A 220 -19.28 -11.72 -18.47
N MET A 221 -18.59 -10.88 -19.25
CA MET A 221 -17.61 -9.91 -18.76
C MET A 221 -18.28 -8.59 -18.45
N VAL A 222 -17.83 -7.95 -17.38
CA VAL A 222 -18.30 -6.63 -16.94
C VAL A 222 -17.12 -5.75 -16.59
N TRP A 223 -17.30 -4.44 -16.65
CA TRP A 223 -16.32 -3.50 -16.12
C TRP A 223 -16.46 -3.40 -14.59
N SER A 224 -15.34 -3.26 -13.89
CA SER A 224 -15.33 -2.57 -12.60
C SER A 224 -15.54 -1.08 -12.87
N ALA A 225 -16.64 -0.54 -12.39
CA ALA A 225 -17.08 0.80 -12.76
C ALA A 225 -17.82 1.50 -11.63
N ALA A 226 -18.03 2.80 -11.81
CA ALA A 226 -18.71 3.66 -10.85
C ALA A 226 -19.74 4.52 -11.58
N PHE A 227 -20.78 4.95 -10.86
CA PHE A 227 -21.72 5.94 -11.38
C PHE A 227 -21.37 7.34 -10.88
N ASN A 228 -20.81 8.14 -11.77
CA ASN A 228 -20.60 9.55 -11.58
C ASN A 228 -21.85 10.36 -11.99
N THR A 229 -22.46 11.03 -11.03
CA THR A 229 -23.71 11.79 -11.25
C THR A 229 -23.50 13.16 -11.91
N GLN A 230 -22.27 13.68 -11.90
CA GLN A 230 -21.93 14.99 -12.47
C GLN A 230 -21.41 14.92 -13.91
N SER A 231 -21.21 13.72 -14.48
CA SER A 231 -20.62 13.58 -15.82
C SER A 231 -21.56 13.99 -16.98
N THR A 232 -22.58 14.81 -16.74
CA THR A 232 -23.52 15.19 -17.78
C THR A 232 -22.98 16.33 -18.64
N THR A 233 -22.64 15.94 -19.87
CA THR A 233 -22.79 16.66 -21.16
C THR A 233 -21.75 17.67 -21.65
N ASP A 234 -20.77 18.16 -20.88
CA ASP A 234 -19.83 19.17 -21.42
C ASP A 234 -18.36 19.08 -20.98
N ASP A 235 -17.98 18.14 -20.10
CA ASP A 235 -16.58 17.94 -19.67
C ASP A 235 -16.31 16.43 -19.60
N ASP A 236 -15.39 15.91 -20.40
CA ASP A 236 -14.98 14.48 -20.50
C ASP A 236 -14.28 13.98 -19.21
N THR A 237 -14.62 14.51 -18.03
CA THR A 237 -13.92 14.22 -16.79
C THR A 237 -14.86 13.60 -15.76
N CYS A 238 -14.67 12.30 -15.53
CA CYS A 238 -15.19 11.65 -14.34
C CYS A 238 -14.56 12.31 -13.11
N THR A 239 -15.36 12.62 -12.09
CA THR A 239 -14.87 13.12 -10.81
C THR A 239 -13.83 12.16 -10.25
N SER A 240 -12.62 12.66 -10.14
CA SER A 240 -11.48 11.94 -9.57
C SER A 240 -11.14 12.55 -8.20
N PRO A 241 -10.55 11.79 -7.28
CA PRO A 241 -10.05 12.36 -6.05
C PRO A 241 -9.00 13.42 -6.34
N ILE A 242 -9.05 14.53 -5.60
CA ILE A 242 -8.07 15.62 -5.69
C ILE A 242 -7.49 15.78 -4.30
N LEU A 243 -6.15 15.72 -4.18
CA LEU A 243 -5.49 16.06 -2.93
C LEU A 243 -5.75 17.55 -2.59
N PRO A 244 -5.96 17.90 -1.31
CA PRO A 244 -6.13 19.29 -0.93
C PRO A 244 -4.96 20.17 -1.42
N PRO A 245 -5.20 21.42 -1.87
CA PRO A 245 -4.13 22.29 -2.34
C PRO A 245 -3.02 22.49 -1.30
N GLY A 246 -1.77 22.32 -1.71
CA GLY A 246 -0.61 22.44 -0.81
C GLY A 246 -0.36 21.21 0.06
N VAL A 247 -1.15 20.15 -0.09
CA VAL A 247 -0.90 18.84 0.52
C VAL A 247 -0.34 17.92 -0.54
N CYS A 248 0.84 17.39 -0.27
CA CYS A 248 1.44 16.31 -1.03
C CYS A 248 1.44 15.04 -0.17
N ILE A 249 1.63 13.89 -0.80
CA ILE A 249 1.65 12.59 -0.12
C ILE A 249 3.10 12.20 0.16
N PRO A 250 3.55 12.15 1.42
CA PRO A 250 4.85 11.56 1.75
C PRO A 250 4.85 10.08 1.37
N ASP A 251 6.02 9.52 1.05
CA ASP A 251 6.19 8.14 0.59
C ASP A 251 5.42 7.78 -0.70
N ALA A 252 5.25 8.73 -1.62
CA ALA A 252 4.64 8.46 -2.93
C ALA A 252 5.40 9.16 -4.07
N PRO A 253 5.34 8.64 -5.30
CA PRO A 253 5.87 9.32 -6.47
C PRO A 253 5.17 10.66 -6.74
N GLU A 254 5.93 11.69 -7.15
CA GLU A 254 5.38 13.02 -7.47
C GLU A 254 4.26 12.97 -8.50
N SER A 255 4.36 12.07 -9.49
CA SER A 255 3.32 11.85 -10.51
C SER A 255 1.95 11.46 -9.94
N ASN A 256 1.95 10.94 -8.71
CA ASN A 256 0.77 10.42 -8.03
C ASN A 256 0.30 11.37 -6.91
N GLY A 257 0.77 12.63 -6.93
CA GLY A 257 0.54 13.62 -5.88
C GLY A 257 1.50 13.50 -4.69
N GLY A 258 2.58 12.74 -4.87
CA GLY A 258 3.66 12.59 -3.90
C GLY A 258 4.37 13.90 -3.57
N CYS A 259 4.92 13.98 -2.36
CA CYS A 259 5.79 15.09 -1.99
C CYS A 259 7.10 15.02 -2.79
N PRO A 260 7.72 16.18 -3.07
CA PRO A 260 8.93 16.20 -3.88
C PRO A 260 10.07 15.41 -3.23
N LEU A 261 10.87 14.77 -4.09
CA LEU A 261 12.14 14.21 -3.65
C LEU A 261 13.12 15.35 -3.38
N LEU A 262 13.80 15.30 -2.23
CA LEU A 262 14.81 16.30 -1.93
C LEU A 262 15.98 16.17 -2.88
N THR A 263 16.48 17.29 -3.40
CA THR A 263 17.77 17.28 -4.10
C THR A 263 18.91 17.38 -3.09
N LYS A 264 20.09 16.82 -3.42
CA LYS A 264 21.28 16.86 -2.55
C LYS A 264 21.67 18.25 -2.04
N ASN A 265 21.32 19.30 -2.79
CA ASN A 265 21.64 20.69 -2.44
C ASN A 265 20.54 21.38 -1.62
N GLU A 266 19.40 20.72 -1.40
CA GLU A 266 18.19 21.29 -0.81
C GLU A 266 17.72 20.53 0.43
N ILE A 267 18.58 19.71 1.03
CA ILE A 267 18.26 19.00 2.29
C ILE A 267 18.13 20.04 3.41
N PRO A 268 16.93 20.26 3.97
CA PRO A 268 16.73 21.22 5.04
C PRO A 268 17.28 20.67 6.37
N PRO A 269 17.59 21.54 7.35
CA PRO A 269 17.85 21.07 8.70
C PRO A 269 16.58 20.39 9.28
N PRO A 270 16.71 19.36 10.12
CA PRO A 270 15.57 18.71 10.74
C PRO A 270 14.75 19.69 11.59
N PRO A 271 13.41 19.64 11.53
CA PRO A 271 12.55 20.46 12.38
C PRO A 271 12.82 20.22 13.87
N SER A 272 12.67 21.26 14.70
CA SER A 272 13.08 21.23 16.12
C SER A 272 12.33 20.23 17.02
N ASN A 273 11.17 19.78 16.57
CA ASN A 273 10.28 18.82 17.20
C ASN A 273 10.47 17.38 16.67
N ILE A 274 11.43 17.15 15.76
CA ILE A 274 11.81 15.83 15.27
C ILE A 274 13.03 15.31 16.02
N ASP A 275 12.95 14.05 16.47
CA ASP A 275 14.10 13.33 17.06
C ASP A 275 14.80 12.49 15.98
N CYS A 276 15.85 13.03 15.36
CA CYS A 276 16.64 12.28 14.37
C CYS A 276 17.31 11.01 14.94
N GLY A 277 17.58 10.96 16.24
CA GLY A 277 18.07 9.73 16.88
C GLY A 277 16.99 8.64 16.95
N LYS A 278 15.72 9.03 17.04
CA LYS A 278 14.59 8.11 16.90
C LYS A 278 14.35 7.73 15.43
N VAL A 279 14.42 8.67 14.48
CA VAL A 279 14.31 8.39 13.04
C VAL A 279 15.33 7.31 12.62
N CYS A 280 16.61 7.49 12.90
CA CYS A 280 17.62 6.51 12.49
C CYS A 280 17.46 5.16 13.21
N ARG A 281 16.96 5.15 14.45
CA ARG A 281 16.61 3.89 15.14
C ARG A 281 15.42 3.19 14.51
N GLU A 282 14.41 3.92 14.04
CA GLU A 282 13.28 3.32 13.33
C GLU A 282 13.73 2.63 12.03
N TYR A 283 14.71 3.20 11.30
CA TYR A 283 15.36 2.50 10.20
C TYR A 283 16.14 1.26 10.66
N GLU A 284 17.01 1.41 11.68
CA GLU A 284 17.85 0.31 12.19
C GLU A 284 17.02 -0.86 12.76
N ASP A 285 15.93 -0.56 13.47
CA ASP A 285 15.04 -1.56 14.09
C ASP A 285 14.11 -2.22 13.04
N SER A 286 13.94 -1.61 11.87
CA SER A 286 13.10 -2.10 10.77
C SER A 286 13.77 -3.21 9.95
N GLN A 287 14.29 -4.26 10.58
CA GLN A 287 15.03 -5.31 9.87
C GLN A 287 14.19 -6.53 9.48
N ASP A 288 14.43 -7.05 8.28
CA ASP A 288 13.96 -8.36 7.87
C ASP A 288 14.77 -9.50 8.54
N VAL A 289 14.37 -10.75 8.31
CA VAL A 289 15.10 -11.93 8.83
C VAL A 289 16.55 -12.05 8.33
N SER A 290 16.89 -11.34 7.26
CA SER A 290 18.22 -11.30 6.65
C SER A 290 19.10 -10.18 7.22
N GLY A 291 18.53 -9.28 8.04
CA GLY A 291 19.18 -8.09 8.58
C GLY A 291 19.24 -6.91 7.61
N ILE A 292 18.34 -6.86 6.61
CA ILE A 292 18.15 -5.74 5.70
C ILE A 292 17.20 -4.75 6.36
N GLU A 293 17.59 -3.47 6.43
CA GLU A 293 16.76 -2.39 6.98
C GLU A 293 15.71 -1.97 5.95
N ILE A 294 14.47 -2.45 6.14
CA ILE A 294 13.34 -2.34 5.22
C ILE A 294 13.01 -0.88 4.92
N GLY A 295 13.15 0.04 5.89
CA GLY A 295 12.89 1.45 5.65
C GLY A 295 13.74 2.03 4.52
N PHE A 296 15.04 1.69 4.45
CA PHE A 296 15.91 2.20 3.39
C PHE A 296 15.61 1.59 2.02
N THR A 297 15.34 0.29 1.96
CA THR A 297 14.97 -0.36 0.69
C THR A 297 13.64 0.14 0.18
N CYS A 298 12.69 0.36 1.09
CA CYS A 298 11.38 0.91 0.78
C CYS A 298 11.52 2.34 0.26
N ASP A 299 12.23 3.23 0.96
CA ASP A 299 12.46 4.60 0.51
C ASP A 299 13.06 4.65 -0.90
N ALA A 300 14.08 3.83 -1.15
CA ALA A 300 14.78 3.79 -2.43
C ALA A 300 13.89 3.36 -3.62
N THR A 301 12.81 2.61 -3.34
CA THR A 301 11.99 1.97 -4.37
C THR A 301 10.63 2.65 -4.50
N LEU A 302 9.96 2.95 -3.38
CA LEU A 302 8.57 3.39 -3.29
C LEU A 302 8.36 4.78 -3.90
N CYS A 303 9.21 5.75 -3.61
CA CYS A 303 9.00 7.11 -4.09
C CYS A 303 9.32 7.33 -5.57
N THR A 304 9.87 6.30 -6.23
CA THR A 304 10.03 6.28 -7.68
C THR A 304 9.29 5.12 -8.31
N SER A 305 8.40 4.46 -7.58
CA SER A 305 7.65 3.32 -8.08
C SER A 305 6.71 3.71 -9.22
N ALA A 306 6.36 2.71 -10.01
CA ALA A 306 5.35 2.79 -11.05
C ALA A 306 4.49 1.53 -11.01
N CYS A 307 3.35 1.54 -11.72
CA CYS A 307 2.44 0.39 -11.71
C CYS A 307 3.10 -0.96 -12.09
N ASN A 308 4.16 -0.93 -12.90
CA ASN A 308 4.85 -2.11 -13.41
C ASN A 308 6.03 -2.60 -12.54
N ASP A 309 6.26 -2.02 -11.35
CA ASP A 309 7.28 -2.48 -10.40
C ASP A 309 6.77 -2.77 -8.99
N ARG A 310 5.47 -2.97 -8.83
CA ARG A 310 4.83 -3.26 -7.54
C ARG A 310 5.38 -4.50 -6.84
N ASP A 311 5.86 -5.50 -7.59
CA ASP A 311 6.58 -6.64 -7.01
C ASP A 311 7.95 -6.23 -6.43
N LEU A 312 8.62 -5.23 -7.02
CA LEU A 312 9.82 -4.64 -6.42
C LEU A 312 9.47 -3.86 -5.16
N VAL A 313 8.37 -3.10 -5.16
CA VAL A 313 7.88 -2.40 -3.96
C VAL A 313 7.50 -3.40 -2.87
N ASP A 314 6.82 -4.50 -3.20
CA ASP A 314 6.51 -5.57 -2.25
C ASP A 314 7.80 -6.16 -1.67
N ILE A 315 8.80 -6.49 -2.50
CA ILE A 315 10.12 -6.96 -2.03
C ILE A 315 10.80 -5.92 -1.13
N ALA A 316 10.73 -4.63 -1.48
CA ALA A 316 11.45 -3.56 -0.82
C ALA A 316 10.81 -3.11 0.50
N CYS A 317 9.47 -3.19 0.60
CA CYS A 317 8.68 -2.66 1.71
C CYS A 317 8.01 -3.78 2.55
N SER A 318 8.17 -5.05 2.18
CA SER A 318 7.56 -6.17 2.92
C SER A 318 7.98 -6.16 4.39
N GLY A 319 7.01 -6.15 5.28
CA GLY A 319 7.20 -6.09 6.74
C GLY A 319 7.08 -4.69 7.35
N LEU A 320 7.10 -3.62 6.56
CA LEU A 320 6.95 -2.23 7.05
C LEU A 320 5.61 -2.02 7.78
N GLN A 321 4.56 -2.73 7.34
CA GLN A 321 3.20 -2.72 7.91
C GLN A 321 3.16 -2.98 9.44
N VAL A 322 4.14 -3.70 9.97
CA VAL A 322 4.19 -4.16 11.37
C VAL A 322 5.14 -3.30 12.22
N LEU A 323 5.80 -2.30 11.60
CA LEU A 323 6.88 -1.54 12.20
C LEU A 323 6.43 -0.14 12.62
N GLY A 324 6.93 0.31 13.77
CA GLY A 324 6.59 1.62 14.34
C GLY A 324 7.37 2.78 13.71
N VAL A 325 7.19 3.03 12.41
CA VAL A 325 7.88 4.12 11.65
C VAL A 325 7.28 5.52 11.91
N THR A 326 6.94 5.79 13.16
CA THR A 326 6.14 6.95 13.56
C THR A 326 6.88 8.28 13.42
N GLU A 327 8.18 8.31 13.74
CA GLU A 327 8.99 9.53 13.66
C GLU A 327 9.45 9.81 12.23
N ILE A 328 9.70 8.76 11.42
CA ILE A 328 9.96 8.87 9.98
C ILE A 328 8.78 9.58 9.31
N ILE A 329 7.57 9.03 9.41
CA ILE A 329 6.37 9.61 8.77
C ILE A 329 6.13 11.04 9.25
N LYS A 330 6.31 11.30 10.56
CA LYS A 330 6.16 12.63 11.13
C LYS A 330 7.12 13.64 10.52
N LEU A 331 8.39 13.28 10.33
CA LEU A 331 9.38 14.14 9.67
C LEU A 331 8.97 14.43 8.22
N GLU A 332 8.60 13.40 7.47
CA GLU A 332 8.28 13.57 6.05
C GLU A 332 7.04 14.45 5.83
N VAL A 333 6.00 14.25 6.66
CA VAL A 333 4.81 15.10 6.67
C VAL A 333 5.14 16.55 7.01
N GLU A 334 6.00 16.78 8.01
CA GLU A 334 6.33 18.14 8.46
C GLU A 334 7.19 18.91 7.47
N VAL A 335 8.11 18.22 6.80
CA VAL A 335 8.98 18.83 5.78
C VAL A 335 8.25 18.91 4.43
N GLY A 336 7.30 18.02 4.15
CA GLY A 336 6.63 17.93 2.86
C GLY A 336 7.56 17.36 1.79
N CYS A 337 8.29 16.28 2.11
CA CYS A 337 9.10 15.51 1.16
C CYS A 337 8.73 14.03 1.23
N SER A 338 9.11 13.25 0.23
CA SER A 338 8.91 11.79 0.21
C SER A 338 10.25 11.06 0.27
N CYS A 339 10.32 9.94 1.00
CA CYS A 339 11.50 9.08 1.08
C CYS A 339 12.79 9.86 1.36
N CYS A 340 12.72 10.76 2.33
CA CYS A 340 13.71 11.79 2.61
C CYS A 340 14.19 11.79 4.06
N ALA A 341 13.52 11.04 4.96
CA ALA A 341 13.83 11.10 6.39
C ALA A 341 15.27 10.69 6.71
N SER A 342 15.77 9.62 6.07
CA SER A 342 17.16 9.18 6.18
C SER A 342 18.16 10.27 5.76
N GLN A 343 17.85 11.06 4.73
CA GLN A 343 18.71 12.13 4.20
C GLN A 343 18.75 13.34 5.12
N ILE A 344 17.59 13.76 5.65
CA ILE A 344 17.48 14.90 6.58
C ILE A 344 18.18 14.61 7.89
N CYS A 345 18.02 13.39 8.42
CA CYS A 345 18.61 13.00 9.70
C CYS A 345 20.04 12.43 9.58
N GLY A 346 20.53 12.20 8.36
CA GLY A 346 21.87 11.65 8.13
C GLY A 346 22.03 10.22 8.67
N CYS A 347 21.03 9.38 8.43
CA CYS A 347 21.05 7.97 8.83
C CYS A 347 21.86 7.16 7.81
N ASP A 348 22.75 6.30 8.30
CA ASP A 348 23.56 5.41 7.47
C ASP A 348 22.96 4.00 7.47
N ALA A 349 22.82 3.40 6.29
CA ALA A 349 22.37 2.03 6.16
C ALA A 349 23.52 1.04 6.38
N ASN A 350 23.18 -0.17 6.82
CA ASN A 350 24.16 -1.24 6.94
C ASN A 350 24.56 -1.82 5.57
N PHE A 351 25.68 -2.53 5.53
CA PHE A 351 26.24 -3.05 4.28
C PHE A 351 25.29 -3.96 3.48
N LYS A 352 24.44 -4.76 4.15
CA LYS A 352 23.48 -5.62 3.45
C LYS A 352 22.37 -4.80 2.83
N THR A 353 21.90 -3.78 3.55
CA THR A 353 20.92 -2.81 3.07
C THR A 353 21.45 -2.07 1.85
N GLU A 354 22.67 -1.55 1.89
CA GLU A 354 23.32 -0.87 0.75
C GLU A 354 23.38 -1.78 -0.50
N GLN A 355 23.72 -3.06 -0.33
CA GLN A 355 23.69 -4.02 -1.44
C GLN A 355 22.27 -4.25 -1.98
N ALA A 356 21.27 -4.36 -1.09
CA ALA A 356 19.88 -4.57 -1.49
C ALA A 356 19.33 -3.37 -2.27
N VAL A 357 19.60 -2.15 -1.78
CA VAL A 357 19.26 -0.89 -2.47
C VAL A 357 19.92 -0.83 -3.85
N PHE A 358 21.20 -1.19 -3.96
CA PHE A 358 21.89 -1.23 -5.25
C PHE A 358 21.20 -2.17 -6.26
N ASP A 359 20.81 -3.36 -5.79
CA ASP A 359 20.14 -4.36 -6.62
C ASP A 359 18.72 -3.94 -7.02
N LEU A 360 17.96 -3.30 -6.12
CA LEU A 360 16.63 -2.75 -6.39
C LEU A 360 16.69 -1.62 -7.43
N ASN A 361 17.59 -0.65 -7.25
CA ASN A 361 17.84 0.42 -8.21
C ASN A 361 18.16 -0.13 -9.61
N LYS A 362 18.96 -1.21 -9.68
CA LYS A 362 19.25 -1.87 -10.96
C LYS A 362 18.02 -2.51 -11.59
N ARG A 363 17.14 -3.13 -10.78
CA ARG A 363 15.90 -3.74 -11.28
C ARG A 363 14.91 -2.69 -11.78
N GLN A 364 14.79 -1.56 -11.09
CA GLN A 364 13.99 -0.42 -11.56
C GLN A 364 14.49 0.12 -12.91
N ARG A 365 15.80 0.35 -13.05
CA ARG A 365 16.40 0.75 -14.34
C ARG A 365 16.10 -0.23 -15.47
N ASN A 366 16.15 -1.54 -15.20
CA ASN A 366 15.82 -2.56 -16.19
C ASN A 366 14.35 -2.51 -16.65
N ARG A 367 13.47 -1.88 -15.87
CA ARG A 367 12.04 -1.66 -16.19
C ARG A 367 11.78 -0.27 -16.76
N GLY A 368 12.82 0.54 -17.01
CA GLY A 368 12.70 1.91 -17.51
C GLY A 368 12.31 2.93 -16.44
N ILE A 369 12.32 2.54 -15.16
CA ILE A 369 12.06 3.43 -14.03
C ILE A 369 13.35 4.14 -13.64
N THR A 370 13.26 5.43 -13.35
CA THR A 370 14.39 6.24 -12.88
C THR A 370 14.41 6.21 -11.34
N PRO A 371 15.34 5.47 -10.70
CA PRO A 371 15.39 5.38 -9.24
C PRO A 371 15.77 6.70 -8.59
N GLN A 372 15.49 6.85 -7.29
CA GLN A 372 15.83 8.07 -6.53
C GLN A 372 17.32 8.43 -6.67
N CYS A 373 18.20 7.44 -6.65
CA CYS A 373 19.64 7.61 -6.90
C CYS A 373 19.95 8.39 -8.18
N ASP A 374 19.23 8.14 -9.27
CA ASP A 374 19.47 8.80 -10.55
C ASP A 374 18.85 10.21 -10.60
N ILE A 375 17.91 10.51 -9.69
CA ILE A 375 17.23 11.81 -9.57
C ILE A 375 18.04 12.77 -8.70
N ASN A 376 18.53 12.30 -7.54
CA ASN A 376 19.08 13.18 -6.50
C ASN A 376 20.39 12.70 -5.85
N ASP A 377 21.03 11.65 -6.37
CA ASP A 377 22.26 11.03 -5.83
C ASP A 377 22.13 10.50 -4.39
N THR A 378 20.92 10.10 -3.96
CA THR A 378 20.67 9.49 -2.64
C THR A 378 20.19 8.05 -2.76
N LEU A 379 20.35 7.24 -1.71
CA LEU A 379 19.93 5.84 -1.68
C LEU A 379 20.41 5.06 -2.90
N CYS A 380 21.69 5.21 -3.24
CA CYS A 380 22.29 4.57 -4.41
C CYS A 380 22.65 3.11 -4.21
N GLY A 381 22.90 2.72 -2.96
CA GLY A 381 23.44 1.41 -2.65
C GLY A 381 24.93 1.29 -3.00
N GLU A 382 25.57 0.25 -2.48
CA GLU A 382 26.95 -0.11 -2.80
C GLU A 382 27.04 -1.57 -3.27
N ASN A 383 27.85 -1.83 -4.31
CA ASN A 383 28.07 -3.18 -4.82
C ASN A 383 29.20 -3.89 -4.06
N SER A 384 28.86 -4.99 -3.38
CA SER A 384 29.73 -5.86 -2.61
C SER A 384 30.87 -6.51 -3.41
N ASN A 385 30.84 -6.45 -4.76
CA ASN A 385 31.86 -7.03 -5.62
C ASN A 385 33.05 -6.10 -5.89
N ASN A 386 32.99 -4.83 -5.49
CA ASN A 386 34.12 -3.92 -5.57
C ASN A 386 34.79 -3.79 -4.19
N GLY A 387 35.65 -4.77 -3.87
CA GLY A 387 36.62 -4.69 -2.77
C GLY A 387 37.71 -3.63 -3.02
N GLY A 388 37.32 -2.40 -3.30
CA GLY A 388 38.18 -1.26 -3.55
C GLY A 388 37.67 -0.07 -2.78
N SER A 389 38.26 0.14 -1.60
CA SER A 389 38.22 1.38 -0.81
C SER A 389 37.91 2.63 -1.64
N SER A 390 36.67 3.11 -1.60
CA SER A 390 36.33 4.49 -1.91
C SER A 390 35.36 5.01 -0.87
N THR A 391 35.92 5.62 0.18
CA THR A 391 35.24 6.55 1.06
C THR A 391 34.53 7.65 0.25
N CYS A 392 33.20 7.65 0.25
CA CYS A 392 32.38 8.80 -0.12
C CYS A 392 31.26 9.03 0.92
N ALA A 393 31.61 9.02 2.20
CA ALA A 393 30.82 9.72 3.22
C ALA A 393 31.20 11.20 3.17
N LEU A 394 30.36 12.03 2.54
CA LEU A 394 30.45 13.48 2.67
C LEU A 394 29.45 13.95 3.71
N ALA A 395 29.90 13.96 4.96
CA ALA A 395 29.25 14.71 6.03
C ALA A 395 29.34 16.23 5.75
N PRO A 396 28.30 17.03 6.03
CA PRO A 396 28.38 18.48 5.92
C PRO A 396 29.35 19.05 6.96
N SER A 397 30.24 19.91 6.48
CA SER A 397 31.29 20.57 7.25
C SER A 397 30.68 21.65 8.15
N GLY A 398 30.56 21.39 9.46
CA GLY A 398 29.92 22.36 10.36
C GLY A 398 30.03 22.12 11.86
N ALA A 399 31.13 21.56 12.37
CA ALA A 399 31.37 21.56 13.82
C ALA A 399 32.86 21.71 14.15
N GLN A 400 33.32 22.95 14.26
CA GLN A 400 34.60 23.27 14.86
C GLN A 400 34.59 22.88 16.34
N LYS A 401 35.44 21.93 16.74
CA LYS A 401 35.96 21.87 18.12
C LYS A 401 37.47 22.02 18.09
N SER A 402 37.92 23.04 18.79
CA SER A 402 39.28 23.54 18.84
C SER A 402 40.05 22.96 20.05
N PHE A 403 41.30 22.55 19.78
CA PHE A 403 42.49 22.44 20.65
C PHE A 403 42.51 21.47 21.86
N PRO A 404 43.70 21.15 22.41
CA PRO A 404 45.05 21.10 21.82
C PRO A 404 45.79 19.77 22.08
N SER A 405 46.74 19.48 21.20
CA SER A 405 47.79 18.47 21.34
C SER A 405 48.69 18.75 22.55
N TYR A 406 48.85 17.77 23.44
CA TYR A 406 50.00 17.68 24.33
C TYR A 406 50.79 16.41 24.06
N ILE A 407 52.02 16.65 23.63
CA ILE A 407 53.14 15.71 23.54
C ILE A 407 53.47 15.22 24.95
N LEU A 408 53.59 13.90 25.13
CA LEU A 408 54.31 13.32 26.26
C LEU A 408 55.15 12.13 25.78
N VAL A 409 56.43 12.43 25.57
CA VAL A 409 57.55 11.50 25.53
C VAL A 409 57.98 11.24 26.97
N LEU A 410 58.15 9.96 27.35
CA LEU A 410 58.96 9.37 28.44
C LEU A 410 58.52 7.88 28.49
N GLY A 411 59.33 6.83 28.40
CA GLY A 411 60.70 6.60 28.83
C GLY A 411 60.71 5.63 30.02
N LEU A 412 61.50 4.53 29.93
CA LEU A 412 61.89 3.52 30.95
C LEU A 412 61.10 2.19 30.93
N ILE A 413 61.66 1.06 30.48
CA ILE A 413 62.79 0.23 30.98
C ILE A 413 62.36 -0.80 32.05
N ALA A 414 62.53 -2.07 31.64
CA ALA A 414 62.85 -3.30 32.39
C ALA A 414 61.91 -3.83 33.49
N LEU A 415 61.46 -5.08 33.29
CA LEU A 415 61.83 -6.22 34.15
C LEU A 415 61.39 -7.56 33.53
N ARG A 416 62.34 -8.25 32.88
CA ARG A 416 62.33 -9.70 32.67
C ARG A 416 63.38 -10.28 33.60
N ARG A 417 62.99 -11.05 34.63
CA ARG A 417 63.50 -12.42 34.89
C ARG A 417 63.12 -12.98 36.28
N PHE A 418 62.94 -14.30 36.22
CA PHE A 418 63.07 -15.34 37.27
C PHE A 418 61.93 -15.57 38.25
N ARG A 419 61.22 -16.70 38.05
CA ARG A 419 61.38 -17.85 38.96
C ARG A 419 60.99 -19.16 38.28
N ARG A 420 62.00 -20.05 38.14
CA ARG A 420 61.84 -21.51 38.15
C ARG A 420 61.83 -21.93 39.61
N LYS A 421 60.87 -22.77 39.99
CA LYS A 421 61.09 -23.96 40.81
C LYS A 421 60.14 -25.03 40.30
#